data_AF-A0A328PV14-F1
#
_entry.id   AF-A0A328PV14-F1
#
_cell.length_a   1.000
_cell.length_b   1.000
_cell.length_c   1.000
_cell.angle_alpha   90.00
_cell.angle_beta   90.00
_cell.angle_gamma   90.00
#
_symmetry.space_group_name_H-M   'P 1'
#
loop_
_entity.id
_entity.type
_entity.pdbx_description
1 polymer ?
#
loop_
_entity_poly.entity_id
_entity_poly.type
_entity_poly.pdbx_seq_one_letter_code
_entity_poly.pdbx_strand_id
1 'polypeptide(L)'
;MSAFQLNYQNSDSTILGDTRKLSFKTTGGLSFQRVWSLKNPRAKMALVLLLSFCSGCLNFFFVERVALYNPGLLSIWQSIGRCVKGIAGEKADVAYLILFWVFNSVINLVMALCTYRVIGKEMTRLSVLFIVGSSVTGLILSNLPQEWGFKEFFLFSNPFGKNGSTEQNGKNLFLVWDNATQSAGPSQSPVKSGIIILFIYAIVFSFLNALITSLLYALGGCGGGVDWVIFYLFRAKSYFANKLIFYTSFCFCTFSYITGSYIPWATNGGGSKPAKELLSNFFSPLFFALLIALFVRRFIFNVFYPRFRFINVKIFTNKFLEIRNELIDRKFPHSFTIVPSFGSYSLRSQAQLEFICLLIELQELTKVVRKIDQNCFICSIPIRSLNARIEM
;
A
#
# COMPACT_ATOMS: atom_id res chain seq x y z
N MET A 1 26.76 -55.87 -4.20
CA MET A 1 26.35 -54.54 -4.69
C MET A 1 26.93 -54.35 -6.08
N SER A 2 26.15 -54.67 -7.11
CA SER A 2 26.59 -54.56 -8.51
C SER A 2 26.36 -53.14 -9.02
N ALA A 3 27.43 -52.51 -9.52
CA ALA A 3 27.36 -51.23 -10.18
C ALA A 3 26.77 -51.42 -11.59
N PHE A 4 25.49 -51.09 -11.76
CA PHE A 4 24.88 -50.95 -13.08
C PHE A 4 25.31 -49.60 -13.69
N GLN A 5 26.35 -49.63 -14.53
CA GLN A 5 26.66 -48.52 -15.44
C GLN A 5 25.79 -48.65 -16.69
N LEU A 6 24.68 -47.92 -16.73
CA LEU A 6 23.90 -47.74 -17.96
C LEU A 6 24.39 -46.48 -18.67
N ASN A 7 25.22 -46.70 -19.68
CA ASN A 7 25.70 -45.69 -20.61
C ASN A 7 24.59 -45.40 -21.63
N TYR A 8 23.74 -44.40 -21.36
CA TYR A 8 22.68 -43.98 -22.28
C TYR A 8 23.13 -42.71 -23.01
N GLN A 9 23.45 -42.83 -24.29
CA GLN A 9 23.69 -41.68 -25.17
C GLN A 9 22.35 -40.96 -25.39
N ASN A 10 22.33 -39.68 -25.02
CA ASN A 10 21.14 -38.83 -25.11
C ASN A 10 21.11 -38.17 -26.50
N SER A 11 20.61 -38.85 -27.51
CA SER A 11 20.29 -38.27 -28.81
C SER A 11 18.82 -37.85 -28.83
N ASP A 12 18.57 -36.55 -28.64
CA ASP A 12 17.56 -35.76 -29.34
C ASP A 12 17.26 -34.48 -28.55
N SER A 13 17.97 -33.41 -28.90
CA SER A 13 17.65 -32.05 -28.50
C SER A 13 16.44 -31.56 -29.31
N THR A 14 15.25 -32.07 -29.00
CA THR A 14 14.01 -31.43 -29.43
C THR A 14 13.94 -30.05 -28.78
N ILE A 15 13.62 -29.05 -29.60
CA ILE A 15 13.53 -27.64 -29.18
C ILE A 15 12.34 -27.52 -28.21
N LEU A 16 12.61 -27.72 -26.92
CA LEU A 16 11.66 -27.51 -25.84
C LEU A 16 11.30 -26.02 -25.83
N GLY A 17 10.05 -25.71 -26.16
CA GLY A 17 9.48 -24.38 -25.95
C GLY A 17 9.71 -23.94 -24.50
N ASP A 18 10.34 -22.79 -24.32
CA ASP A 18 10.78 -22.29 -23.02
C ASP A 18 9.56 -21.92 -22.14
N THR A 19 9.03 -22.89 -21.39
CA THR A 19 7.93 -22.68 -20.43
C THR A 19 8.37 -21.89 -19.18
N ARG A 20 9.65 -21.49 -19.07
CA ARG A 20 10.20 -20.75 -17.92
C ARG A 20 9.53 -19.38 -17.70
N LYS A 21 8.84 -18.82 -18.71
CA LYS A 21 8.07 -17.57 -18.59
C LYS A 21 6.66 -17.75 -18.02
N LEU A 22 6.12 -18.97 -17.95
CA LEU A 22 4.72 -19.23 -17.57
C LEU A 22 4.50 -19.33 -16.04
N SER A 23 5.53 -19.72 -15.27
CA SER A 23 5.41 -20.02 -13.82
C SER A 23 5.04 -18.81 -12.93
N PHE A 24 5.36 -17.58 -13.33
CA PHE A 24 5.04 -16.38 -12.52
C PHE A 24 3.62 -15.81 -12.76
N LYS A 25 2.91 -16.26 -13.83
CA LYS A 25 1.57 -15.76 -14.17
C LYS A 25 0.51 -16.11 -13.13
N THR A 26 0.61 -17.30 -12.53
CA THR A 26 -0.44 -17.89 -11.69
C THR A 26 -0.38 -17.45 -10.22
N THR A 27 0.72 -16.87 -9.76
CA THR A 27 0.88 -16.40 -8.35
C THR A 27 0.54 -14.92 -8.13
N GLY A 28 0.00 -14.23 -9.13
CA GLY A 28 -0.36 -12.80 -9.03
C GLY A 28 0.82 -11.82 -9.02
N GLY A 29 2.05 -12.33 -9.19
CA GLY A 29 3.29 -11.55 -9.07
C GLY A 29 3.74 -10.84 -10.34
N LEU A 30 2.95 -10.76 -11.41
CA LEU A 30 3.44 -10.18 -12.67
C LEU A 30 3.22 -8.70 -12.85
N SER A 31 2.24 -8.09 -12.16
CA SER A 31 1.81 -6.73 -12.48
C SER A 31 2.93 -5.69 -12.31
N PHE A 32 4.02 -6.00 -11.57
CA PHE A 32 5.18 -5.12 -11.42
C PHE A 32 6.55 -5.79 -11.61
N GLN A 33 6.64 -6.95 -12.26
CA GLN A 33 7.92 -7.68 -12.38
C GLN A 33 9.04 -6.84 -13.01
N ARG A 34 8.73 -6.00 -14.02
CA ARG A 34 9.70 -5.09 -14.65
C ARG A 34 10.16 -3.97 -13.73
N VAL A 35 9.28 -3.50 -12.84
CA VAL A 35 9.61 -2.43 -11.90
C VAL A 35 10.52 -2.98 -10.80
N TRP A 36 10.30 -4.23 -10.39
CA TRP A 36 11.14 -4.93 -9.41
C TRP A 36 12.56 -5.18 -9.91
N SER A 37 12.72 -5.47 -11.20
CA SER A 37 14.02 -5.76 -11.79
C SER A 37 14.84 -4.50 -12.13
N LEU A 38 14.31 -3.31 -11.88
CA LEU A 38 14.96 -2.05 -12.22
C LEU A 38 16.23 -1.87 -11.36
N LYS A 39 17.40 -2.18 -11.90
CA LYS A 39 18.69 -2.03 -11.20
C LYS A 39 19.22 -0.60 -11.21
N ASN A 40 18.83 0.22 -12.20
CA ASN A 40 19.40 1.56 -12.36
C ASN A 40 18.90 2.52 -11.27
N PRO A 41 19.78 3.03 -10.38
CA PRO A 41 19.36 3.86 -9.25
C PRO A 41 18.77 5.21 -9.70
N ARG A 42 19.22 5.76 -10.83
CA ARG A 42 18.69 7.03 -11.37
C ARG A 42 17.26 6.86 -11.87
N ALA A 43 17.00 5.77 -12.59
CA ALA A 43 15.66 5.46 -13.08
C ALA A 43 14.69 5.18 -11.91
N LYS A 44 15.15 4.50 -10.84
CA LYS A 44 14.34 4.34 -9.61
C LYS A 44 13.98 5.69 -9.00
N MET A 45 14.95 6.59 -8.84
CA MET A 45 14.71 7.92 -8.28
C MET A 45 13.75 8.75 -9.13
N ALA A 46 13.92 8.75 -10.45
CA ALA A 46 13.02 9.44 -11.37
C ALA A 46 11.59 8.92 -11.27
N LEU A 47 11.41 7.60 -11.19
CA LEU A 47 10.08 7.00 -11.02
C LEU A 47 9.47 7.34 -9.66
N VAL A 48 10.25 7.31 -8.58
CA VAL A 48 9.79 7.70 -7.25
C VAL A 48 9.37 9.18 -7.22
N LEU A 49 10.11 10.07 -7.88
CA LEU A 49 9.73 11.48 -8.02
C LEU A 49 8.40 11.63 -8.76
N LEU A 50 8.23 10.94 -9.88
CA LEU A 50 6.97 10.92 -10.63
C LEU A 50 5.81 10.43 -9.75
N LEU A 51 6.01 9.35 -9.00
CA LEU A 51 5.00 8.85 -8.07
C LEU A 51 4.70 9.82 -6.93
N SER A 52 5.71 10.52 -6.43
CA SER A 52 5.55 11.54 -5.38
C SER A 52 4.71 12.71 -5.87
N PHE A 53 4.96 13.16 -7.12
CA PHE A 53 4.17 14.20 -7.77
C PHE A 53 2.71 13.75 -7.94
N CYS A 54 2.49 12.57 -8.54
CA CYS A 54 1.14 12.02 -8.69
C CYS A 54 0.42 11.87 -7.34
N SER A 55 1.12 11.41 -6.30
CA SER A 55 0.55 11.29 -4.95
C SER A 55 0.18 12.64 -4.35
N GLY A 56 1.02 13.66 -4.54
CA GLY A 56 0.73 15.05 -4.14
C GLY A 56 -0.53 15.59 -4.82
N CYS A 57 -0.65 15.40 -6.14
CA CYS A 57 -1.85 15.76 -6.91
C CYS A 57 -3.10 15.04 -6.40
N LEU A 58 -3.02 13.73 -6.15
CA LEU A 58 -4.15 12.97 -5.61
C LEU A 58 -4.55 13.46 -4.22
N ASN A 59 -3.59 13.74 -3.34
CA ASN A 59 -3.89 14.28 -2.01
C ASN A 59 -4.57 15.65 -2.12
N PHE A 60 -4.10 16.53 -3.01
CA PHE A 60 -4.75 17.81 -3.24
C PHE A 60 -6.21 17.64 -3.71
N PHE A 61 -6.45 16.94 -4.82
CA PHE A 61 -7.80 16.85 -5.40
C PHE A 61 -8.79 15.99 -4.58
N PHE A 62 -8.34 14.91 -3.94
CA PHE A 62 -9.24 13.98 -3.27
C PHE A 62 -9.30 14.21 -1.75
N VAL A 63 -8.19 14.57 -1.10
CA VAL A 63 -8.16 14.72 0.35
C VAL A 63 -8.46 16.15 0.77
N GLU A 64 -7.80 17.13 0.15
CA GLU A 64 -8.00 18.54 0.51
C GLU A 64 -9.36 19.04 0.01
N ARG A 65 -9.71 18.80 -1.27
CA ARG A 65 -10.96 19.32 -1.87
C ARG A 65 -12.21 18.53 -1.50
N VAL A 66 -12.14 17.20 -1.57
CA VAL A 66 -13.31 16.32 -1.30
C VAL A 66 -13.41 15.92 0.18
N ALA A 67 -12.46 16.36 1.01
CA ALA A 67 -12.39 16.06 2.44
C ALA A 67 -12.28 14.56 2.79
N LEU A 68 -11.79 13.71 1.87
CA LEU A 68 -11.47 12.32 2.20
C LEU A 68 -10.28 12.25 3.17
N TYR A 69 -10.14 11.13 3.87
CA TYR A 69 -8.98 10.87 4.72
C TYR A 69 -8.02 9.91 4.03
N ASN A 70 -6.72 10.22 4.06
CA ASN A 70 -5.70 9.31 3.55
C ASN A 70 -5.37 8.25 4.62
N PRO A 71 -5.43 6.95 4.31
CA PRO A 71 -5.17 5.92 5.30
C PRO A 71 -3.76 5.97 5.88
N GLY A 72 -3.66 5.87 7.20
CA GLY A 72 -2.42 5.88 7.96
C GLY A 72 -2.21 7.16 8.77
N LEU A 73 -0.97 7.46 9.13
CA LEU A 73 -0.64 8.56 10.06
C LEU A 73 -1.03 9.94 9.51
N LEU A 74 -1.03 10.10 8.17
CA LEU A 74 -1.43 11.34 7.53
C LEU A 74 -2.87 11.73 7.89
N SER A 75 -3.78 10.76 8.09
CA SER A 75 -5.16 11.04 8.53
C SER A 75 -5.22 11.80 9.86
N ILE A 76 -4.28 11.56 10.78
CA ILE A 76 -4.26 12.23 12.09
C ILE A 76 -3.91 13.71 11.92
N TRP A 77 -2.92 14.02 11.09
CA TRP A 77 -2.55 15.40 10.82
C TRP A 77 -3.65 16.14 10.04
N GLN A 78 -4.33 15.43 9.13
CA GLN A 78 -5.52 15.91 8.45
C GLN A 78 -6.63 16.25 9.45
N SER A 79 -6.85 15.38 10.44
CA SER A 79 -7.93 15.57 11.40
C SER A 79 -7.64 16.70 12.39
N ILE A 80 -6.41 16.79 12.89
CA ILE A 80 -5.97 17.90 13.75
C ILE A 80 -6.09 19.21 12.98
N GLY A 81 -5.61 19.27 11.73
CA GLY A 81 -5.74 20.47 10.89
C GLY A 81 -7.21 20.90 10.70
N ARG A 82 -8.10 19.96 10.39
CA ARG A 82 -9.55 20.24 10.22
C ARG A 82 -10.21 20.67 11.53
N CYS A 83 -9.80 20.09 12.66
CA CYS A 83 -10.27 20.49 13.97
C CYS A 83 -9.86 21.94 14.30
N VAL A 84 -8.58 22.27 14.09
CA VAL A 84 -8.06 23.64 14.27
C VAL A 84 -8.80 24.63 13.36
N LYS A 85 -8.97 24.30 12.08
CA LYS A 85 -9.75 25.13 11.14
C LYS A 85 -11.20 25.32 11.58
N GLY A 86 -11.83 24.25 12.08
CA GLY A 86 -13.20 24.28 12.58
C GLY A 86 -13.43 25.17 13.80
N ILE A 87 -12.43 25.29 14.68
CA ILE A 87 -12.50 26.06 15.92
C ILE A 87 -12.04 27.51 15.72
N ALA A 88 -10.95 27.72 14.98
CA ALA A 88 -10.29 29.02 14.85
C ALA A 88 -10.77 29.87 13.64
N GLY A 89 -11.64 29.32 12.79
CA GLY A 89 -12.24 30.03 11.66
C GLY A 89 -11.27 30.34 10.51
N GLU A 90 -11.60 31.31 9.66
CA GLU A 90 -10.88 31.60 8.39
C GLU A 90 -9.40 31.95 8.55
N LYS A 91 -9.00 32.56 9.67
CA LYS A 91 -7.59 32.90 9.94
C LYS A 91 -6.70 31.66 10.13
N ALA A 92 -7.28 30.46 10.22
CA ALA A 92 -6.57 29.21 10.47
C ALA A 92 -6.15 28.47 9.19
N ASP A 93 -6.36 29.01 8.00
CA ASP A 93 -5.97 28.34 6.74
C ASP A 93 -4.45 28.10 6.65
N VAL A 94 -3.65 29.06 7.10
CA VAL A 94 -2.18 28.89 7.18
C VAL A 94 -1.82 27.81 8.20
N ALA A 95 -2.46 27.81 9.37
CA ALA A 95 -2.23 26.79 10.40
C ALA A 95 -2.62 25.39 9.92
N TYR A 96 -3.72 25.27 9.19
CA TYR A 96 -4.15 24.04 8.52
C TYR A 96 -3.08 23.53 7.56
N LEU A 97 -2.57 24.39 6.66
CA LEU A 97 -1.55 24.00 5.69
C LEU A 97 -0.23 23.59 6.36
N ILE A 98 0.19 24.29 7.41
CA ILE A 98 1.40 23.96 8.17
C ILE A 98 1.25 22.60 8.85
N LEU A 99 0.13 22.36 9.55
CA LEU A 99 -0.11 21.09 10.23
C LEU A 99 -0.23 19.92 9.23
N PHE A 100 -0.96 20.14 8.13
CA PHE A 100 -1.24 19.12 7.13
C PHE A 100 0.03 18.71 6.38
N TRP A 101 0.81 19.68 5.86
CA TRP A 101 1.93 19.37 4.97
C TRP A 101 3.28 19.36 5.69
N VAL A 102 3.57 20.39 6.47
CA VAL A 102 4.89 20.59 7.09
C VAL A 102 5.07 19.64 8.26
N PHE A 103 4.13 19.64 9.22
CA PHE A 103 4.26 18.82 10.42
C PHE A 103 4.25 17.33 10.10
N ASN A 104 3.38 16.90 9.19
CA ASN A 104 3.38 15.53 8.69
C ASN A 104 4.74 15.16 8.06
N SER A 105 5.35 16.02 7.25
CA SER A 105 6.66 15.75 6.64
C SER A 105 7.77 15.64 7.68
N VAL A 106 7.79 16.54 8.68
CA VAL A 106 8.75 16.52 9.79
C VAL A 106 8.65 15.24 10.60
N ILE A 107 7.45 14.83 11.02
CA ILE A 107 7.24 13.60 11.79
C ILE A 107 7.66 12.37 10.98
N ASN A 108 7.38 12.37 9.69
CA ASN A 108 7.86 11.31 8.79
C ASN A 108 9.37 11.25 8.70
N LEU A 109 10.04 12.40 8.66
CA LEU A 109 11.50 12.46 8.63
C LEU A 109 12.10 11.94 9.94
N VAL A 110 11.51 12.31 11.08
CA VAL A 110 11.91 11.78 12.40
C VAL A 110 11.75 10.26 12.45
N MET A 111 10.62 9.71 12.00
CA MET A 111 10.43 8.25 11.94
C MET A 111 11.40 7.57 10.97
N ALA A 112 11.71 8.19 9.84
CA ALA A 112 12.70 7.70 8.89
C ALA A 112 14.09 7.60 9.54
N LEU A 113 14.47 8.61 10.32
CA LEU A 113 15.72 8.62 11.10
C LEU A 113 15.70 7.57 12.22
N CYS A 114 14.60 7.40 12.95
CA CYS A 114 14.53 6.37 14.00
C CYS A 114 14.63 4.94 13.43
N THR A 115 14.14 4.72 12.20
CA THR A 115 14.05 3.38 11.60
C THR A 115 15.15 3.07 10.59
N TYR A 116 16.01 4.04 10.23
CA TYR A 116 17.00 3.88 9.13
C TYR A 116 17.94 2.69 9.34
N ARG A 117 18.35 2.43 10.59
CA ARG A 117 19.32 1.37 10.93
C ARG A 117 18.78 -0.03 10.63
N VAL A 118 17.47 -0.23 10.82
CA VAL A 118 16.83 -1.55 10.67
C VAL A 118 16.28 -1.76 9.26
N ILE A 119 15.71 -0.72 8.66
CA ILE A 119 15.07 -0.84 7.34
C ILE A 119 16.08 -0.81 6.19
N GLY A 120 17.17 -0.05 6.35
CA GLY A 120 18.25 0.06 5.38
C GLY A 120 18.24 1.37 4.58
N LYS A 121 19.44 1.81 4.18
CA LYS A 121 19.69 3.14 3.58
C LYS A 121 18.95 3.38 2.27
N GLU A 122 18.89 2.40 1.37
CA GLU A 122 18.26 2.57 0.05
C GLU A 122 16.76 2.82 0.19
N MET A 123 16.08 2.00 1.00
CA MET A 123 14.66 2.15 1.27
C MET A 123 14.37 3.49 1.95
N THR A 124 15.14 3.86 2.98
CA THR A 124 14.97 5.15 3.64
C THR A 124 15.11 6.32 2.68
N ARG A 125 16.11 6.30 1.78
CA ARG A 125 16.32 7.37 0.80
C ARG A 125 15.14 7.52 -0.16
N LEU A 126 14.64 6.42 -0.72
CA LEU A 126 13.51 6.45 -1.66
C LEU A 126 12.22 6.91 -0.98
N SER A 127 11.95 6.45 0.25
CA SER A 127 10.76 6.87 1.00
C SER A 127 10.79 8.35 1.37
N VAL A 128 11.93 8.86 1.86
CA VAL A 128 12.08 10.29 2.19
C VAL A 128 11.87 11.14 0.94
N LEU A 129 12.45 10.74 -0.20
CA LEU A 129 12.25 11.41 -1.48
C LEU A 129 10.77 11.46 -1.87
N PHE A 130 10.05 10.34 -1.70
CA PHE A 130 8.62 10.26 -1.98
C PHE A 130 7.79 11.17 -1.05
N ILE A 131 8.07 11.14 0.25
CA ILE A 131 7.31 11.92 1.25
C ILE A 131 7.53 13.41 1.03
N VAL A 132 8.79 13.84 0.90
CA VAL A 132 9.10 15.25 0.64
C VAL A 132 8.53 15.70 -0.69
N GLY A 133 8.70 14.91 -1.77
CA GLY A 133 8.16 15.25 -3.09
C GLY A 133 6.64 15.37 -3.12
N SER A 134 5.92 14.48 -2.44
CA SER A 134 4.45 14.53 -2.36
C SER A 134 3.95 15.68 -1.50
N SER A 135 4.62 15.98 -0.38
CA SER A 135 4.32 17.15 0.46
C SER A 135 4.58 18.47 -0.26
N VAL A 136 5.71 18.60 -0.96
CA VAL A 136 6.05 19.81 -1.73
C VAL A 136 5.07 20.00 -2.87
N THR A 137 4.75 18.94 -3.62
CA THR A 137 3.76 19.01 -4.71
C THR A 137 2.39 19.43 -4.17
N GLY A 138 1.95 18.83 -3.06
CA GLY A 138 0.72 19.20 -2.39
C GLY A 138 0.69 20.68 -1.99
N LEU A 139 1.75 21.15 -1.32
CA LEU A 139 1.88 22.54 -0.88
C LEU A 139 1.89 23.53 -2.04
N ILE A 140 2.59 23.22 -3.14
CA ILE A 140 2.59 24.05 -4.35
C ILE A 140 1.16 24.18 -4.89
N LEU A 141 0.43 23.06 -5.01
CA LEU A 141 -0.95 23.06 -5.49
C LEU A 141 -1.91 23.79 -4.54
N SER A 142 -1.75 23.64 -3.23
CA SER A 142 -2.57 24.35 -2.23
C SER A 142 -2.38 25.88 -2.28
N ASN A 143 -1.17 26.33 -2.62
CA ASN A 143 -0.81 27.74 -2.71
C ASN A 143 -0.99 28.37 -4.10
N LEU A 144 -1.50 27.62 -5.09
CA LEU A 144 -1.75 28.20 -6.41
C LEU A 144 -2.77 29.36 -6.33
N PRO A 145 -2.59 30.42 -7.15
CA PRO A 145 -3.52 31.54 -7.23
C PRO A 145 -4.94 31.09 -7.53
N GLN A 146 -5.93 31.76 -6.94
CA GLN A 146 -7.34 31.41 -7.13
C GLN A 146 -7.81 31.63 -8.59
N GLU A 147 -7.18 32.57 -9.30
CA GLU A 147 -7.45 32.87 -10.72
C GLU A 147 -7.31 31.65 -11.65
N TRP A 148 -6.52 30.66 -11.26
CA TRP A 148 -6.31 29.45 -12.06
C TRP A 148 -7.47 28.44 -11.92
N GLY A 149 -8.44 28.70 -11.04
CA GLY A 149 -9.64 27.88 -10.88
C GLY A 149 -9.44 26.49 -10.24
N PHE A 150 -8.19 26.08 -9.94
CA PHE A 150 -7.91 24.76 -9.36
C PHE A 150 -8.54 24.53 -7.99
N LYS A 151 -8.78 25.60 -7.22
CA LYS A 151 -9.39 25.51 -5.89
C LYS A 151 -10.89 25.17 -5.94
N GLU A 152 -11.55 25.51 -7.05
CA GLU A 152 -12.98 25.27 -7.30
C GLU A 152 -13.20 24.03 -8.18
N PHE A 153 -12.12 23.49 -8.75
CA PHE A 153 -12.17 22.33 -9.62
C PHE A 153 -12.42 21.02 -8.84
N PHE A 154 -13.49 20.34 -9.20
CA PHE A 154 -13.83 18.99 -8.76
C PHE A 154 -13.77 18.05 -9.97
N LEU A 155 -13.06 16.92 -9.85
CA LEU A 155 -12.82 16.00 -10.97
C LEU A 155 -14.12 15.43 -11.58
N PHE A 156 -15.11 15.13 -10.75
CA PHE A 156 -16.41 14.60 -11.18
C PHE A 156 -17.51 15.67 -11.04
N SER A 157 -17.81 16.02 -9.80
CA SER A 157 -18.74 17.09 -9.42
C SER A 157 -18.51 17.43 -7.95
N ASN A 158 -19.05 18.54 -7.47
CA ASN A 158 -18.99 18.92 -6.05
C ASN A 158 -19.98 18.05 -5.25
N PRO A 159 -19.50 17.13 -4.37
CA PRO A 159 -20.38 16.28 -3.58
C PRO A 159 -21.19 17.04 -2.53
N PHE A 160 -20.88 18.31 -2.28
CA PHE A 160 -21.55 19.17 -1.30
C PHE A 160 -22.58 20.13 -1.93
N GLY A 161 -22.68 20.21 -3.27
CA GLY A 161 -23.68 21.01 -4.00
C GLY A 161 -23.54 22.54 -3.87
N LYS A 162 -24.41 23.31 -4.57
CA LYS A 162 -24.51 24.78 -4.47
C LYS A 162 -25.39 25.27 -3.30
N ASN A 163 -26.37 24.45 -2.89
CA ASN A 163 -27.32 24.77 -1.81
C ASN A 163 -26.98 24.08 -0.48
N GLY A 164 -25.81 23.48 -0.36
CA GLY A 164 -25.24 23.06 0.92
C GLY A 164 -24.74 24.28 1.69
N SER A 165 -25.63 25.21 2.00
CA SER A 165 -25.39 26.33 2.89
C SER A 165 -25.18 25.82 4.31
N THR A 166 -23.96 25.38 4.56
CA THR A 166 -23.25 25.71 5.80
C THR A 166 -21.85 26.19 5.41
N GLU A 167 -21.86 27.27 4.63
CA GLU A 167 -20.81 28.25 4.34
C GLU A 167 -19.36 27.77 4.20
N GLN A 168 -18.86 28.05 2.99
CA GLN A 168 -17.48 27.96 2.51
C GLN A 168 -16.46 28.85 3.26
N ASN A 169 -16.83 29.47 4.37
CA ASN A 169 -15.98 30.35 5.19
C ASN A 169 -15.43 29.61 6.41
N GLY A 170 -14.54 28.65 6.16
CA GLY A 170 -13.81 27.95 7.24
C GLY A 170 -14.59 26.86 7.99
N LYS A 171 -15.84 26.54 7.61
CA LYS A 171 -16.63 25.47 8.27
C LYS A 171 -16.31 24.09 7.69
N ASN A 172 -16.30 23.08 8.55
CA ASN A 172 -15.96 21.71 8.20
C ASN A 172 -17.02 21.08 7.29
N LEU A 173 -16.57 20.55 6.15
CA LEU A 173 -17.40 19.84 5.18
C LEU A 173 -17.90 18.52 5.81
N PHE A 174 -19.19 18.46 6.16
CA PHE A 174 -19.81 17.30 6.77
C PHE A 174 -21.16 17.02 6.11
N LEU A 175 -21.28 15.85 5.48
CA LEU A 175 -22.54 15.38 4.89
C LEU A 175 -23.36 14.63 5.94
N VAL A 176 -24.65 14.91 6.01
CA VAL A 176 -25.62 14.32 6.95
C VAL A 176 -26.63 13.48 6.15
N TRP A 177 -27.04 12.32 6.68
CA TRP A 177 -28.03 11.47 6.03
C TRP A 177 -29.40 12.12 5.88
N ASP A 178 -29.82 12.93 6.85
CA ASP A 178 -31.14 13.57 6.86
C ASP A 178 -31.33 14.52 5.66
N ASN A 179 -30.25 15.11 5.15
CA ASN A 179 -30.29 15.94 3.94
C ASN A 179 -30.54 15.11 2.66
N ALA A 180 -30.31 13.80 2.69
CA ALA A 180 -30.56 12.90 1.57
C ALA A 180 -31.93 12.24 1.60
N THR A 181 -32.60 12.19 2.76
CA THR A 181 -33.92 11.58 2.96
C THR A 181 -35.07 12.58 2.91
N GLN A 182 -34.82 13.88 3.08
CA GLN A 182 -35.85 14.90 2.85
C GLN A 182 -36.32 14.85 1.39
N SER A 183 -37.61 14.56 1.22
CA SER A 183 -38.28 14.51 -0.08
C SER A 183 -38.10 15.85 -0.79
N ALA A 184 -37.44 15.79 -1.95
CA ALA A 184 -37.24 16.93 -2.81
C ALA A 184 -38.58 17.62 -3.09
N GLY A 185 -38.74 18.86 -2.61
CA GLY A 185 -39.60 19.81 -3.31
C GLY A 185 -39.07 19.98 -4.76
N PRO A 186 -39.88 20.50 -5.69
CA PRO A 186 -39.57 20.54 -7.14
C PRO A 186 -38.29 21.30 -7.54
N SER A 187 -37.51 21.83 -6.59
CA SER A 187 -36.24 22.54 -6.80
C SER A 187 -35.04 21.99 -6.02
N GLN A 188 -35.14 20.83 -5.34
CA GLN A 188 -34.04 20.25 -4.54
C GLN A 188 -33.59 18.87 -5.03
N SER A 189 -32.95 18.83 -6.21
CA SER A 189 -32.37 17.61 -6.80
C SER A 189 -30.84 17.38 -6.65
N PRO A 190 -30.01 18.09 -5.83
CA PRO A 190 -28.57 17.79 -5.79
C PRO A 190 -28.09 16.85 -4.67
N VAL A 191 -28.82 16.66 -3.55
CA VAL A 191 -28.21 16.06 -2.34
C VAL A 191 -28.04 14.53 -2.41
N LYS A 192 -29.00 13.79 -3.00
CA LYS A 192 -28.86 12.33 -3.21
C LYS A 192 -27.68 11.99 -4.13
N SER A 193 -27.41 12.84 -5.12
CA SER A 193 -26.29 12.70 -6.04
C SER A 193 -24.95 12.94 -5.33
N GLY A 194 -24.89 13.86 -4.36
CA GLY A 194 -23.66 14.20 -3.63
C GLY A 194 -23.03 13.04 -2.86
N ILE A 195 -23.85 12.20 -2.22
CA ILE A 195 -23.38 11.01 -1.49
C ILE A 195 -22.77 9.98 -2.44
N ILE A 196 -23.44 9.71 -3.57
CA ILE A 196 -22.95 8.76 -4.57
C ILE A 196 -21.61 9.25 -5.14
N ILE A 197 -21.53 10.55 -5.45
CA ILE A 197 -20.29 11.18 -5.92
C ILE A 197 -19.16 11.01 -4.90
N LEU A 198 -19.43 11.21 -3.60
CA LEU A 198 -18.44 10.99 -2.53
C LEU A 198 -17.91 9.55 -2.51
N PHE A 199 -18.79 8.55 -2.67
CA PHE A 199 -18.37 7.15 -2.74
C PHE A 199 -17.53 6.86 -3.97
N ILE A 200 -17.86 7.44 -5.13
CA ILE A 200 -17.06 7.33 -6.35
C ILE A 200 -15.66 7.92 -6.11
N TYR A 201 -15.57 9.11 -5.51
CA TYR A 201 -14.28 9.70 -5.14
C TYR A 201 -13.48 8.79 -4.21
N ALA A 202 -14.11 8.19 -3.19
CA ALA A 202 -13.45 7.31 -2.25
C ALA A 202 -12.88 6.05 -2.92
N ILE A 203 -13.64 5.43 -3.83
CA ILE A 203 -13.20 4.26 -4.61
C ILE A 203 -12.02 4.63 -5.50
N VAL A 204 -12.16 5.69 -6.31
CA VAL A 204 -11.13 6.12 -7.27
C VAL A 204 -9.85 6.54 -6.56
N PHE A 205 -9.98 7.36 -5.51
CA PHE A 205 -8.84 7.78 -4.67
C PHE A 205 -8.09 6.56 -4.13
N SER A 206 -8.81 5.62 -3.54
CA SER A 206 -8.20 4.47 -2.87
C SER A 206 -7.58 3.50 -3.85
N PHE A 207 -8.18 3.34 -5.03
CA PHE A 207 -7.62 2.57 -6.11
C PHE A 207 -6.28 3.16 -6.58
N LEU A 208 -6.26 4.45 -6.93
CA LEU A 208 -5.06 5.13 -7.42
C LEU A 208 -3.97 5.22 -6.35
N ASN A 209 -4.34 5.55 -5.11
CA ASN A 209 -3.41 5.60 -3.97
C ASN A 209 -2.82 4.20 -3.67
N ALA A 210 -3.63 3.13 -3.76
CA ALA A 210 -3.15 1.77 -3.60
C ALA A 210 -2.20 1.34 -4.72
N LEU A 211 -2.44 1.77 -5.96
CA LEU A 211 -1.53 1.51 -7.08
C LEU A 211 -0.19 2.22 -6.89
N ILE A 212 -0.21 3.52 -6.57
CA ILE A 212 1.01 4.30 -6.32
C ILE A 212 1.81 3.69 -5.17
N THR A 213 1.16 3.37 -4.04
CA THR A 213 1.85 2.77 -2.89
C THR A 213 2.39 1.37 -3.19
N SER A 214 1.65 0.54 -3.92
CA SER A 214 2.12 -0.79 -4.37
C SER A 214 3.35 -0.68 -5.29
N LEU A 215 3.35 0.30 -6.18
CA LEU A 215 4.46 0.57 -7.10
C LEU A 215 5.68 1.18 -6.37
N LEU A 216 5.44 2.03 -5.38
CA LEU A 216 6.50 2.55 -4.51
C LEU A 216 7.15 1.41 -3.71
N TYR A 217 6.36 0.49 -3.19
CA TYR A 217 6.86 -0.67 -2.44
C TYR A 217 7.61 -1.64 -3.36
N ALA A 218 7.17 -1.77 -4.60
CA ALA A 218 7.85 -2.50 -5.66
C ALA A 218 9.27 -1.96 -5.92
N LEU A 219 9.46 -0.63 -5.86
CA LEU A 219 10.78 0.00 -5.99
C LEU A 219 11.65 -0.12 -4.74
N GLY A 220 11.07 -0.55 -3.63
CA GLY A 220 11.74 -0.64 -2.33
C GLY A 220 11.61 0.63 -1.47
N GLY A 221 10.64 1.51 -1.74
CA GLY A 221 10.28 2.61 -0.83
C GLY A 221 9.04 2.29 0.02
N CYS A 222 8.64 3.23 0.88
CA CYS A 222 7.36 3.20 1.61
C CYS A 222 6.67 4.57 1.55
N GLY A 223 5.34 4.58 1.75
CA GLY A 223 4.52 5.79 1.66
C GLY A 223 4.65 6.72 2.86
N GLY A 224 5.30 6.26 3.92
CA GLY A 224 5.47 6.98 5.19
C GLY A 224 4.38 6.67 6.21
N GLY A 225 4.40 7.40 7.32
CA GLY A 225 3.47 7.25 8.41
C GLY A 225 3.72 5.95 9.17
N VAL A 226 2.63 5.19 9.33
CA VAL A 226 2.63 3.88 9.99
C VAL A 226 3.46 2.87 9.21
N ASP A 227 3.65 3.08 7.91
CA ASP A 227 4.44 2.16 7.08
C ASP A 227 5.86 2.00 7.63
N TRP A 228 6.46 3.05 8.20
CA TRP A 228 7.77 2.96 8.86
C TRP A 228 7.77 1.95 10.00
N VAL A 229 6.78 2.03 10.88
CA VAL A 229 6.64 1.11 12.02
C VAL A 229 6.40 -0.30 11.54
N ILE A 230 5.58 -0.48 10.50
CA ILE A 230 5.25 -1.79 9.95
C ILE A 230 6.46 -2.43 9.29
N PHE A 231 7.22 -1.68 8.48
CA PHE A 231 8.42 -2.20 7.84
C PHE A 231 9.53 -2.49 8.87
N TYR A 232 9.63 -1.67 9.92
CA TYR A 232 10.49 -1.96 11.06
C TYR A 232 10.11 -3.28 11.74
N LEU A 233 8.83 -3.45 12.10
CA LEU A 233 8.33 -4.67 12.73
C LEU A 233 8.44 -5.90 11.81
N PHE A 234 8.24 -5.71 10.51
CA PHE A 234 8.41 -6.77 9.52
C PHE A 234 9.87 -7.21 9.43
N ARG A 235 10.82 -6.28 9.39
CA ARG A 235 12.25 -6.59 9.34
C ARG A 235 12.79 -7.15 10.66
N ALA A 236 12.32 -6.65 11.79
CA ALA A 236 12.80 -7.05 13.11
C ALA A 236 12.13 -8.32 13.65
N LYS A 237 10.85 -8.56 13.33
CA LYS A 237 10.02 -9.60 13.96
C LYS A 237 9.22 -10.46 12.97
N SER A 238 9.35 -10.27 11.66
CA SER A 238 8.69 -11.07 10.62
C SER A 238 7.15 -11.16 10.73
N TYR A 239 6.50 -10.16 11.34
CA TYR A 239 5.03 -10.14 11.46
C TYR A 239 4.32 -10.01 10.10
N PHE A 240 3.06 -10.48 10.04
CA PHE A 240 2.20 -10.33 8.85
C PHE A 240 1.90 -8.85 8.52
N ALA A 241 2.73 -8.26 7.67
CA ALA A 241 2.65 -6.85 7.28
C ALA A 241 1.24 -6.44 6.81
N ASN A 242 0.58 -7.24 5.95
CA ASN A 242 -0.72 -6.87 5.39
C ASN A 242 -1.84 -6.74 6.44
N LYS A 243 -1.85 -7.61 7.46
CA LYS A 243 -2.86 -7.54 8.53
C LYS A 243 -2.61 -6.31 9.41
N LEU A 244 -1.34 -6.05 9.76
CA LEU A 244 -0.95 -4.87 10.53
C LEU A 244 -1.28 -3.57 9.80
N ILE A 245 -1.00 -3.46 8.50
CA ILE A 245 -1.35 -2.28 7.68
C ILE A 245 -2.84 -1.98 7.76
N PHE A 246 -3.69 -3.01 7.61
CA PHE A 246 -5.13 -2.81 7.63
C PHE A 246 -5.64 -2.36 9.00
N TYR A 247 -5.29 -3.06 10.08
CA TYR A 247 -5.80 -2.72 11.42
C TYR A 247 -5.31 -1.37 11.91
N THR A 248 -4.02 -1.07 11.73
CA THR A 248 -3.47 0.23 12.13
C THR A 248 -4.10 1.38 11.32
N SER A 249 -4.25 1.21 10.00
CA SER A 249 -4.92 2.20 9.15
C SER A 249 -6.38 2.40 9.55
N PHE A 250 -7.09 1.32 9.90
CA PHE A 250 -8.47 1.39 10.37
C PHE A 250 -8.60 2.17 11.68
N CYS A 251 -7.73 1.89 12.67
CA CYS A 251 -7.72 2.61 13.94
C CYS A 251 -7.43 4.11 13.74
N PHE A 252 -6.39 4.45 12.96
CA PHE A 252 -6.05 5.85 12.73
C PHE A 252 -7.09 6.59 11.90
N CYS A 253 -7.66 5.97 10.87
CA CYS A 253 -8.74 6.57 10.10
C CYS A 253 -9.98 6.83 10.96
N THR A 254 -10.37 5.88 11.81
CA THR A 254 -11.52 6.04 12.72
C THR A 254 -11.27 7.18 13.69
N PHE A 255 -10.09 7.20 14.33
CA PHE A 255 -9.69 8.30 15.20
C PHE A 255 -9.71 9.65 14.47
N SER A 256 -9.22 9.68 13.24
CA SER A 256 -9.14 10.89 12.42
C SER A 256 -10.51 11.39 11.99
N TYR A 257 -11.43 10.49 11.65
CA TYR A 257 -12.81 10.85 11.38
C TYR A 257 -13.49 11.46 12.61
N ILE A 258 -13.31 10.85 13.78
CA ILE A 258 -13.88 11.34 15.04
C ILE A 258 -13.35 12.74 15.33
N THR A 259 -12.03 12.92 15.29
CA THR A 259 -11.37 14.18 15.67
C THR A 259 -11.51 15.30 14.64
N GLY A 260 -11.50 14.98 13.35
CA GLY A 260 -11.41 15.97 12.28
C GLY A 260 -12.73 16.31 11.61
N SER A 261 -13.73 15.43 11.70
CA SER A 261 -15.03 15.63 11.05
C SER A 261 -16.16 15.64 12.07
N TYR A 262 -16.26 14.60 12.91
CA TYR A 262 -17.40 14.46 13.82
C TYR A 262 -17.39 15.48 14.96
N ILE A 263 -16.27 15.60 15.70
CA ILE A 263 -16.16 16.57 16.81
C ILE A 263 -16.42 18.00 16.33
N PRO A 264 -15.76 18.51 15.27
CA PRO A 264 -16.00 19.87 14.83
C PRO A 264 -17.43 20.11 14.32
N TRP A 265 -18.07 19.11 13.71
CA TRP A 265 -19.49 19.18 13.34
C TRP A 265 -20.42 19.20 14.56
N ALA A 266 -20.08 18.45 15.61
CA ALA A 266 -20.84 18.41 16.86
C ALA A 266 -20.72 19.73 17.63
N THR A 267 -19.53 20.35 17.65
CA THR A 267 -19.28 21.60 18.39
C THR A 267 -19.81 22.85 17.68
N ASN A 268 -19.76 22.89 16.35
CA ASN A 268 -20.12 24.10 15.58
C ASN A 268 -21.64 24.36 15.47
N GLY A 269 -22.47 23.56 16.15
CA GLY A 269 -23.93 23.68 16.19
C GLY A 269 -24.53 24.16 17.52
N GLY A 270 -23.71 24.66 18.46
CA GLY A 270 -24.21 25.29 19.69
C GLY A 270 -25.03 24.36 20.60
N GLY A 271 -24.38 23.37 21.22
CA GLY A 271 -24.81 22.79 22.50
C GLY A 271 -26.14 22.02 22.61
N SER A 272 -27.06 22.07 21.64
CA SER A 272 -28.39 21.48 21.78
C SER A 272 -28.85 20.71 20.54
N LYS A 273 -28.00 19.78 20.05
CA LYS A 273 -28.47 18.72 19.14
C LYS A 273 -28.99 17.55 19.99
N PRO A 274 -30.19 17.01 19.72
CA PRO A 274 -30.71 15.87 20.46
C PRO A 274 -29.77 14.66 20.30
N ALA A 275 -29.63 13.83 21.34
CA ALA A 275 -28.73 12.67 21.34
C ALA A 275 -28.96 11.71 20.16
N LYS A 276 -30.21 11.63 19.68
CA LYS A 276 -30.60 10.83 18.50
C LYS A 276 -29.94 11.33 17.21
N GLU A 277 -29.82 12.65 17.02
CA GLU A 277 -29.14 13.24 15.86
C GLU A 277 -27.62 13.07 15.94
N LEU A 278 -27.04 13.12 17.13
CA LEU A 278 -25.61 12.84 17.33
C LEU A 278 -25.27 11.40 16.91
N LEU A 279 -26.07 10.42 17.35
CA LEU A 279 -25.85 9.01 17.01
C LEU A 279 -26.11 8.74 15.52
N SER A 280 -27.18 9.29 14.95
CA SER A 280 -27.51 9.13 13.52
C SER A 280 -26.38 9.68 12.62
N ASN A 281 -25.81 10.82 13.00
CA ASN A 281 -24.77 11.49 12.23
C ASN A 281 -23.35 11.00 12.52
N PHE A 282 -23.14 10.26 13.61
CA PHE A 282 -21.86 9.59 13.83
C PHE A 282 -21.52 8.66 12.67
N PHE A 283 -22.49 7.91 12.15
CA PHE A 283 -22.33 7.05 10.99
C PHE A 283 -22.56 7.79 9.66
N SER A 284 -22.06 9.01 9.50
CA SER A 284 -22.25 9.83 8.29
C SER A 284 -21.82 9.14 6.98
N PRO A 285 -22.26 9.62 5.80
CA PRO A 285 -21.74 9.19 4.51
C PRO A 285 -20.21 9.24 4.41
N LEU A 286 -19.57 10.21 5.07
CA LEU A 286 -18.10 10.32 5.07
C LEU A 286 -17.42 9.15 5.80
N PHE A 287 -18.04 8.64 6.88
CA PHE A 287 -17.55 7.46 7.58
C PHE A 287 -17.60 6.22 6.67
N PHE A 288 -18.70 6.02 5.95
CA PHE A 288 -18.81 4.90 5.00
C PHE A 288 -17.89 5.05 3.80
N ALA A 289 -17.71 6.27 3.28
CA ALA A 289 -16.74 6.56 2.23
C ALA A 289 -15.32 6.15 2.67
N LEU A 290 -14.97 6.41 3.92
CA LEU A 290 -13.70 6.00 4.52
C LEU A 290 -13.57 4.47 4.65
N LEU A 291 -14.64 3.78 5.05
CA LEU A 291 -14.64 2.30 5.10
C LEU A 291 -14.45 1.71 3.70
N ILE A 292 -15.21 2.19 2.71
CA ILE A 292 -15.08 1.78 1.31
C ILE A 292 -13.64 1.99 0.83
N ALA A 293 -13.08 3.17 1.11
CA ALA A 293 -11.70 3.50 0.77
C ALA A 293 -10.70 2.49 1.36
N LEU A 294 -10.83 2.14 2.64
CA LEU A 294 -9.98 1.16 3.30
C LEU A 294 -10.11 -0.25 2.69
N PHE A 295 -11.33 -0.70 2.39
CA PHE A 295 -11.55 -2.02 1.80
C PHE A 295 -11.02 -2.11 0.37
N VAL A 296 -11.27 -1.10 -0.46
CA VAL A 296 -10.73 -1.01 -1.83
C VAL A 296 -9.21 -0.99 -1.77
N ARG A 297 -8.61 -0.15 -0.92
CA ARG A 297 -7.15 -0.11 -0.75
C ARG A 297 -6.59 -1.49 -0.35
N ARG A 298 -7.22 -2.17 0.61
CA ARG A 298 -6.82 -3.54 1.03
C ARG A 298 -6.91 -4.53 -0.12
N PHE A 299 -7.99 -4.51 -0.89
CA PHE A 299 -8.19 -5.41 -2.02
C PHE A 299 -7.11 -5.19 -3.09
N ILE A 300 -6.95 -3.96 -3.56
CA ILE A 300 -5.95 -3.60 -4.58
C ILE A 300 -4.54 -3.91 -4.10
N PHE A 301 -4.20 -3.54 -2.87
CA PHE A 301 -2.88 -3.84 -2.31
C PHE A 301 -2.58 -5.34 -2.26
N ASN A 302 -3.56 -6.18 -1.91
CA ASN A 302 -3.39 -7.64 -1.91
C ASN A 302 -3.23 -8.23 -3.31
N VAL A 303 -3.85 -7.63 -4.33
CA VAL A 303 -3.75 -8.06 -5.74
C VAL A 303 -2.40 -7.67 -6.32
N PHE A 304 -1.98 -6.42 -6.12
CA PHE A 304 -0.80 -5.86 -6.78
C PHE A 304 0.51 -6.05 -5.99
N TYR A 305 0.43 -6.30 -4.68
CA TYR A 305 1.59 -6.50 -3.82
C TYR A 305 1.48 -7.79 -2.97
N PRO A 306 1.45 -8.99 -3.60
CA PRO A 306 1.44 -10.27 -2.88
C PRO A 306 2.79 -10.64 -2.24
N ARG A 307 3.76 -9.70 -2.16
CA ARG A 307 5.18 -9.93 -1.82
C ARG A 307 5.41 -10.67 -0.50
N PHE A 308 4.51 -10.47 0.47
CA PHE A 308 4.61 -11.05 1.81
C PHE A 308 3.87 -12.38 1.98
N ARG A 309 3.43 -13.01 0.88
CA ARG A 309 2.89 -14.38 0.94
C ARG A 309 4.04 -15.37 1.03
N PHE A 310 3.91 -16.31 1.97
CA PHE A 310 4.80 -17.45 2.06
C PHE A 310 4.51 -18.43 0.93
N ILE A 311 5.57 -18.97 0.38
CA ILE A 311 5.53 -20.02 -0.63
C ILE A 311 6.45 -21.17 -0.21
N ASN A 312 6.03 -22.40 -0.51
CA ASN A 312 6.89 -23.56 -0.48
C ASN A 312 7.54 -23.71 -1.86
N VAL A 313 8.86 -23.60 -1.92
CA VAL A 313 9.64 -23.78 -3.15
C VAL A 313 10.33 -25.12 -3.09
N LYS A 314 10.05 -25.98 -4.07
CA LYS A 314 10.68 -27.28 -4.24
C LYS A 314 11.57 -27.24 -5.47
N ILE A 315 12.86 -27.49 -5.28
CA ILE A 315 13.86 -27.48 -6.33
C ILE A 315 14.40 -28.89 -6.51
N PHE A 316 14.18 -29.45 -7.69
CA PHE A 316 14.66 -30.79 -8.05
C PHE A 316 15.94 -30.65 -8.87
N THR A 317 17.04 -31.20 -8.35
CA THR A 317 18.38 -31.05 -8.93
C THR A 317 19.30 -32.17 -8.49
N ASN A 318 20.29 -32.46 -9.34
CA ASN A 318 21.38 -33.38 -9.01
C ASN A 318 22.55 -32.64 -8.31
N LYS A 319 22.62 -31.31 -8.41
CA LYS A 319 23.71 -30.47 -7.89
C LYS A 319 23.37 -29.81 -6.56
N PHE A 320 22.65 -30.51 -5.70
CA PHE A 320 22.11 -29.95 -4.47
C PHE A 320 23.19 -29.49 -3.47
N LEU A 321 24.37 -30.14 -3.46
CA LEU A 321 25.50 -29.76 -2.61
C LEU A 321 26.12 -28.42 -3.03
N GLU A 322 26.31 -28.20 -4.33
CA GLU A 322 26.82 -26.92 -4.86
C GLU A 322 25.87 -25.77 -4.53
N ILE A 323 24.56 -26.00 -4.72
CA ILE A 323 23.52 -25.02 -4.39
C ILE A 323 23.51 -24.73 -2.89
N ARG A 324 23.62 -25.76 -2.04
CA ARG A 324 23.72 -25.59 -0.58
C ARG A 324 24.89 -24.69 -0.20
N ASN A 325 26.07 -24.95 -0.75
CA ASN A 325 27.27 -24.20 -0.40
C ASN A 325 27.14 -22.73 -0.82
N GLU A 326 26.70 -22.46 -2.05
CA GLU A 326 26.48 -21.07 -2.52
C GLU A 326 25.42 -20.32 -1.68
N LEU A 327 24.37 -21.02 -1.22
CA LEU A 327 23.34 -20.41 -0.36
C LEU A 327 23.88 -20.09 1.05
N ILE A 328 24.72 -20.96 1.61
CA ILE A 328 25.38 -20.74 2.90
C ILE A 328 26.38 -19.57 2.78
N ASP A 329 27.19 -19.55 1.71
CA ASP A 329 28.18 -18.49 1.47
C ASP A 329 27.52 -17.11 1.31
N ARG A 330 26.34 -17.08 0.68
CA ARG A 330 25.52 -15.86 0.56
C ARG A 330 24.75 -15.49 1.82
N LYS A 331 24.80 -16.31 2.87
CA LYS A 331 24.01 -16.16 4.10
C LYS A 331 22.52 -16.00 3.80
N PHE A 332 21.98 -16.89 2.96
CA PHE A 332 20.55 -16.88 2.64
C PHE A 332 19.71 -17.01 3.92
N PRO A 333 18.70 -16.15 4.13
CA PRO A 333 18.08 -15.97 5.46
C PRO A 333 17.16 -17.12 5.90
N HIS A 334 16.80 -18.04 5.01
CA HIS A 334 15.85 -19.12 5.32
C HIS A 334 16.53 -20.47 5.36
N SER A 335 16.08 -21.30 6.30
CA SER A 335 16.42 -22.71 6.33
C SER A 335 15.77 -23.46 5.16
N PHE A 336 16.38 -24.57 4.80
CA PHE A 336 15.86 -25.46 3.78
C PHE A 336 16.15 -26.91 4.14
N THR A 337 15.29 -27.80 3.67
CA THR A 337 15.38 -29.23 3.91
C THR A 337 15.80 -29.93 2.63
N ILE A 338 16.72 -30.88 2.74
CA ILE A 338 17.16 -31.71 1.62
C ILE A 338 16.43 -33.05 1.74
N VAL A 339 15.56 -33.34 0.79
CA VAL A 339 14.80 -34.59 0.72
C VAL A 339 15.36 -35.44 -0.41
N PRO A 340 15.93 -36.63 -0.14
CA PRO A 340 16.33 -37.55 -1.20
C PRO A 340 15.07 -38.04 -1.93
N SER A 341 15.11 -38.01 -3.26
CA SER A 341 13.98 -38.40 -4.11
C SER A 341 14.45 -39.28 -5.27
N PHE A 342 13.56 -40.12 -5.79
CA PHE A 342 13.84 -40.97 -6.93
C PHE A 342 12.86 -40.64 -8.04
N GLY A 343 13.36 -40.35 -9.23
CA GLY A 343 12.51 -40.08 -10.38
C GLY A 343 11.74 -41.33 -10.78
N SER A 344 10.41 -41.27 -10.84
CA SER A 344 9.60 -42.45 -11.20
C SER A 344 9.88 -42.97 -12.60
N TYR A 345 10.17 -42.09 -13.57
CA TYR A 345 10.48 -42.48 -14.95
C TYR A 345 11.96 -42.75 -15.20
N SER A 346 12.83 -41.89 -14.67
CA SER A 346 14.27 -41.99 -14.90
C SER A 346 14.96 -42.99 -13.97
N LEU A 347 14.31 -43.36 -12.86
CA LEU A 347 14.88 -44.12 -11.73
C LEU A 347 16.21 -43.55 -11.20
N ARG A 348 16.55 -42.31 -11.57
CA ARG A 348 17.76 -41.63 -11.12
C ARG A 348 17.49 -41.03 -9.74
N SER A 349 18.48 -41.16 -8.86
CA SER A 349 18.50 -40.45 -7.58
C SER A 349 18.63 -38.95 -7.85
N GLN A 350 17.72 -38.16 -7.30
CA GLN A 350 17.73 -36.71 -7.34
C GLN A 350 17.47 -36.18 -5.94
N ALA A 351 18.00 -35.01 -5.60
CA ALA A 351 17.64 -34.36 -4.35
C ALA A 351 16.60 -33.28 -4.61
N GLN A 352 15.66 -33.17 -3.68
CA GLN A 352 14.68 -32.12 -3.63
C GLN A 352 15.05 -31.16 -2.50
N LEU A 353 15.34 -29.91 -2.84
CA LEU A 353 15.53 -28.84 -1.86
C LEU A 353 14.18 -28.17 -1.61
N GLU A 354 13.68 -28.27 -0.38
CA GLU A 354 12.44 -27.62 0.06
C GLU A 354 12.76 -26.34 0.84
N PHE A 355 12.21 -25.22 0.38
CA PHE A 355 12.31 -23.92 1.04
C PHE A 355 10.94 -23.42 1.42
N ILE A 356 10.85 -22.80 2.60
CA ILE A 356 9.71 -21.94 2.93
C ILE A 356 10.24 -20.52 2.96
N CYS A 357 9.87 -19.72 1.97
CA CYS A 357 10.36 -18.35 1.84
C CYS A 357 9.24 -17.40 1.40
N LEU A 358 9.54 -16.10 1.42
CA LEU A 358 8.63 -15.07 0.92
C LEU A 358 8.63 -15.06 -0.61
N LEU A 359 7.50 -14.71 -1.21
CA LEU A 359 7.37 -14.65 -2.67
C LEU A 359 8.44 -13.79 -3.36
N ILE A 360 8.96 -12.74 -2.70
CA ILE A 360 10.06 -11.97 -3.27
C ILE A 360 11.37 -12.74 -3.36
N GLU A 361 11.71 -13.53 -2.35
CA GLU A 361 12.99 -14.23 -2.29
C GLU A 361 13.06 -15.34 -3.34
N LEU A 362 11.91 -15.81 -3.83
CA LEU A 362 11.83 -16.75 -4.95
C LEU A 362 12.66 -16.31 -6.15
N GLN A 363 12.63 -15.03 -6.51
CA GLN A 363 13.35 -14.54 -7.68
C GLN A 363 14.86 -14.56 -7.49
N GLU A 364 15.32 -14.25 -6.28
CA GLU A 364 16.73 -14.31 -5.93
C GLU A 364 17.21 -15.76 -5.86
N LEU A 365 16.45 -16.62 -5.17
CA LEU A 365 16.69 -18.05 -5.09
C LEU A 365 16.77 -18.68 -6.48
N THR A 366 15.80 -18.39 -7.35
CA THR A 366 15.78 -18.90 -8.73
C THR A 366 17.01 -18.47 -9.52
N LYS A 367 17.50 -17.23 -9.34
CA LYS A 367 18.70 -16.74 -10.03
C LYS A 367 19.96 -17.46 -9.55
N VAL A 368 20.10 -17.65 -8.23
CA VAL A 368 21.26 -18.34 -7.64
C VAL A 368 21.28 -19.80 -8.10
N VAL A 369 20.15 -20.49 -7.98
CA VAL A 369 20.02 -21.90 -8.36
C VAL A 369 20.28 -22.10 -9.84
N ARG A 370 19.69 -21.26 -10.71
CA ARG A 370 19.89 -21.36 -12.16
C ARG A 370 21.29 -20.99 -12.64
N LYS A 371 22.08 -20.28 -11.82
CA LYS A 371 23.50 -20.05 -12.12
C LYS A 371 24.30 -21.35 -12.04
N ILE A 372 23.90 -22.28 -11.16
CA ILE A 372 24.58 -23.54 -10.90
C ILE A 372 24.01 -24.68 -11.75
N ASP A 373 22.68 -24.76 -11.81
CA ASP A 373 21.94 -25.76 -12.58
C ASP A 373 20.87 -25.09 -13.44
N GLN A 374 21.18 -24.89 -14.73
CA GLN A 374 20.26 -24.30 -15.69
C GLN A 374 19.04 -25.19 -16.00
N ASN A 375 19.15 -26.50 -15.75
CA ASN A 375 18.14 -27.50 -16.10
C ASN A 375 17.32 -27.97 -14.89
N CYS A 376 17.51 -27.35 -13.72
CA CYS A 376 16.73 -27.68 -12.53
C CYS A 376 15.23 -27.40 -12.72
N PHE A 377 14.40 -28.25 -12.11
CA PHE A 377 12.96 -28.02 -12.04
C PHE A 377 12.62 -27.31 -10.74
N ILE A 378 11.95 -26.16 -10.84
CA ILE A 378 11.55 -25.34 -9.69
C ILE A 378 10.02 -25.29 -9.65
N CYS A 379 9.45 -25.77 -8.56
CA CYS A 379 8.03 -25.72 -8.27
C CYS A 379 7.78 -24.78 -7.08
N SER A 380 6.78 -23.90 -7.18
CA SER A 380 6.41 -22.98 -6.10
C SER A 380 4.92 -23.12 -5.78
N ILE A 381 4.59 -23.37 -4.51
CA ILE A 381 3.22 -23.60 -4.04
C ILE A 381 2.90 -22.57 -2.95
N PRO A 382 1.78 -21.83 -3.04
CA PRO A 382 1.40 -20.87 -1.99
C PRO A 382 1.02 -21.59 -0.69
N ILE A 383 1.52 -21.11 0.44
CA ILE A 383 1.19 -21.64 1.77
C ILE A 383 -0.01 -20.85 2.34
N ARG A 384 -1.05 -21.56 2.79
CA ARG A 384 -2.25 -20.92 3.39
C ARG A 384 -2.02 -20.45 4.83
N SER A 385 -1.34 -21.28 5.63
CA SER A 385 -1.03 -21.01 7.02
C SER A 385 0.31 -21.63 7.37
N LEU A 386 1.04 -20.96 8.26
CA LEU A 386 2.30 -21.43 8.80
C LEU A 386 2.17 -21.42 10.31
N ASN A 387 2.39 -22.58 10.92
CA ASN A 387 2.47 -22.71 12.36
C ASN A 387 3.91 -23.10 12.69
N ALA A 388 4.72 -22.11 13.04
CA ALA A 388 6.08 -22.33 13.48
C ALA A 388 6.30 -21.58 14.79
N ARG A 389 6.87 -22.29 15.77
CA ARG A 389 7.48 -21.65 16.93
C ARG A 389 8.86 -21.19 16.48
N ILE A 390 8.95 -19.93 16.08
CA ILE A 390 10.24 -19.31 15.80
C ILE A 390 10.81 -18.91 17.15
N GLU A 391 11.60 -19.80 17.75
CA GLU A 391 12.55 -19.41 18.80
C GLU A 391 13.65 -18.64 18.08
N MET A 392 13.72 -17.32 18.32
CA MET A 392 14.76 -16.44 17.80
C MET A 392 15.94 -16.40 18.76
#